data_AF-A0A3D4I1V5-F1
#
_entry.id   AF-A0A3D4I1V5-F1
#
_cell.length_a   1.000
_cell.length_b   1.000
_cell.length_c   1.000
_cell.angle_alpha   90.00
_cell.angle_beta   90.00
_cell.angle_gamma   90.00
#
_symmetry.space_group_name_H-M   'P 1'
#
loop_
_entity.id
_entity.type
_entity.pdbx_description
1 polymer ?
#
loop_
_entity_poly.entity_id
_entity_poly.type
_entity_poly.pdbx_seq_one_letter_code
_entity_poly.pdbx_strand_id
1 'polypeptide(L)'
;QIRQAFLPGEITPEQANKVGYELAMRFTGGQHQFIVATHIDKAHVHNHIIFNSTTLDCTHKFNNYKDSVEVVREISDRLCLENDLSIIENPAPKGKHYAEWKAEREGASWKAKLRETIDDILPGCVDFDHFLKRMESAEYEVKRGKYISFRAPGQQRFTRAKTLGKEYAEDVLQARISGTYVPAISAKKPKQAEDRRVAFIINIQQKLAEGKGAGYEKWAKVFNLKESAKALNFFTEHGLTSMEELDSKVSAASADFNLISDRLKLSEARMREIKELKTHIVEYGKTREIYSAYRKAKHPDEFYEQHRADIQIHLAAKRAFDELGVKKLPSISQLNAEFSELSTQRKAQYEDYRKAKTDMLEWAATKKNMERILRTTDKEKHQERER
;
A
#
# COMPACT_ATOMS: atom_id res chain seq x y z
N GLN A 1 13.57 5.37 7.91
CA GLN A 1 14.15 4.09 8.36
C GLN A 1 13.02 3.12 8.64
N ILE A 2 13.13 1.88 8.18
CA ILE A 2 12.23 0.79 8.56
C ILE A 2 12.96 -0.08 9.60
N ARG A 3 12.24 -0.52 10.62
CA ARG A 3 12.72 -1.52 11.59
C ARG A 3 11.81 -2.72 11.50
N GLN A 4 12.39 -3.87 11.21
CA GLN A 4 11.68 -5.15 11.07
C GLN A 4 12.28 -6.11 12.09
N ALA A 5 11.45 -6.73 12.90
CA ALA A 5 11.89 -7.65 13.95
C ALA A 5 11.10 -8.96 13.81
N PHE A 6 11.74 -10.04 14.23
CA PHE A 6 11.23 -11.40 14.10
C PHE A 6 11.12 -12.04 15.50
N LEU A 7 10.24 -13.02 15.67
CA LEU A 7 10.13 -13.79 16.91
C LEU A 7 11.49 -14.47 17.22
N PRO A 8 11.96 -14.45 18.47
CA PRO A 8 13.18 -15.17 18.84
C PRO A 8 13.16 -16.63 18.37
N GLY A 9 14.21 -17.04 17.64
CA GLY A 9 14.38 -18.41 17.17
C GLY A 9 13.63 -18.78 15.88
N GLU A 10 12.83 -17.88 15.30
CA GLU A 10 12.06 -18.21 14.07
C GLU A 10 12.84 -18.03 12.77
N ILE A 11 13.95 -17.29 12.79
CA ILE A 11 14.70 -16.91 11.58
C ILE A 11 16.21 -16.82 11.83
N THR A 12 17.01 -17.17 10.83
CA THR A 12 18.47 -16.94 10.85
C THR A 12 18.82 -15.50 10.44
N PRO A 13 19.98 -14.96 10.82
CA PRO A 13 20.42 -13.63 10.39
C PRO A 13 20.48 -13.45 8.88
N GLU A 14 20.92 -14.48 8.15
CA GLU A 14 21.03 -14.45 6.69
C GLU A 14 19.64 -14.40 6.03
N GLN A 15 18.71 -15.20 6.54
CA GLN A 15 17.33 -15.21 6.06
C GLN A 15 16.62 -13.89 6.41
N ALA A 16 16.86 -13.34 7.60
CA ALA A 16 16.35 -12.03 7.99
C ALA A 16 16.88 -10.94 7.04
N ASN A 17 18.17 -10.95 6.70
CA ASN A 17 18.73 -9.99 5.76
C ASN A 17 18.06 -10.08 4.38
N LYS A 18 17.87 -11.31 3.86
CA LYS A 18 17.20 -11.56 2.57
C LYS A 18 15.76 -11.05 2.57
N VAL A 19 15.00 -11.32 3.64
CA VAL A 19 13.63 -10.82 3.82
C VAL A 19 13.60 -9.30 3.91
N GLY A 20 14.54 -8.69 4.63
CA GLY A 20 14.68 -7.24 4.73
C GLY A 20 15.04 -6.58 3.39
N TYR A 21 15.86 -7.23 2.57
CA TYR A 21 16.20 -6.78 1.22
C TYR A 21 14.96 -6.81 0.31
N GLU A 22 14.19 -7.90 0.34
CA GLU A 22 12.97 -8.01 -0.45
C GLU A 22 11.91 -6.99 -0.02
N LEU A 23 11.79 -6.72 1.29
CA LEU A 23 10.94 -5.66 1.83
C LEU A 23 11.34 -4.29 1.27
N ALA A 24 12.63 -3.95 1.34
CA ALA A 24 13.16 -2.69 0.84
C ALA A 24 12.94 -2.53 -0.67
N MET A 25 13.20 -3.57 -1.45
CA MET A 25 13.00 -3.59 -2.89
C MET A 25 11.53 -3.39 -3.27
N ARG A 26 10.61 -4.14 -2.65
CA ARG A 26 9.17 -4.02 -2.91
C ARG A 26 8.62 -2.65 -2.50
N PHE A 27 9.07 -2.12 -1.35
CA PHE A 27 8.59 -0.83 -0.84
C PHE A 27 9.08 0.37 -1.65
N THR A 28 10.33 0.33 -2.12
CA THR A 28 10.92 1.41 -2.91
C THR A 28 10.69 1.28 -4.41
N GLY A 29 10.09 0.17 -4.86
CA GLY A 29 9.94 -0.15 -6.28
C GLY A 29 11.27 -0.30 -7.02
N GLY A 30 12.37 -0.52 -6.29
CA GLY A 30 13.73 -0.56 -6.83
C GLY A 30 14.26 0.78 -7.34
N GLN A 31 13.56 1.89 -7.08
CA GLN A 31 13.95 3.21 -7.58
C GLN A 31 14.87 3.97 -6.62
N HIS A 32 15.12 3.44 -5.42
CA HIS A 32 15.93 4.08 -4.39
C HIS A 32 17.05 3.17 -3.93
N GLN A 33 18.24 3.74 -3.69
CA GLN A 33 19.32 3.03 -3.01
C GLN A 33 18.91 2.72 -1.57
N PHE A 34 19.29 1.55 -1.06
CA PHE A 34 19.03 1.19 0.33
C PHE A 34 20.11 0.26 0.89
N ILE A 35 20.18 0.22 2.21
CA ILE A 35 21.03 -0.69 2.98
C ILE A 35 20.13 -1.44 3.96
N VAL A 36 20.37 -2.74 4.08
CA VAL A 36 19.77 -3.62 5.10
C VAL A 36 20.86 -4.05 6.06
N ALA A 37 20.80 -3.55 7.29
CA ALA A 37 21.69 -3.95 8.37
C ALA A 37 20.94 -4.91 9.31
N THR A 38 21.37 -6.17 9.35
CA THR A 38 20.78 -7.19 10.22
C THR A 38 21.57 -7.28 11.52
N HIS A 39 20.87 -7.21 12.64
CA HIS A 39 21.43 -7.17 13.99
C HIS A 39 21.01 -8.42 14.77
N ILE A 40 21.96 -8.91 15.58
CA ILE A 40 21.82 -10.08 16.46
C ILE A 40 22.22 -9.77 17.91
N ASP A 41 22.38 -8.48 18.24
CA ASP A 41 22.83 -7.99 19.56
C ASP A 41 21.71 -7.95 20.62
N LYS A 42 20.51 -8.44 20.27
CA LYS A 42 19.33 -8.52 21.12
C LYS A 42 18.78 -9.94 21.14
N ALA A 43 17.80 -10.18 22.01
CA ALA A 43 17.12 -11.47 22.13
C ALA A 43 16.40 -11.94 20.84
N HIS A 44 16.26 -11.06 19.84
CA HIS A 44 15.67 -11.36 18.54
C HIS A 44 16.52 -10.79 17.41
N VAL A 45 16.48 -11.46 16.26
CA VAL A 45 17.05 -10.95 15.01
C VAL A 45 16.17 -9.79 14.51
N HIS A 46 16.79 -8.71 14.08
CA HIS A 46 16.07 -7.57 13.52
C HIS A 46 16.88 -6.87 12.42
N ASN A 47 16.17 -6.24 11.49
CA ASN A 47 16.73 -5.45 10.42
C ASN A 47 16.52 -3.95 10.66
N HIS A 48 17.55 -3.18 10.37
CA HIS A 48 17.49 -1.76 10.13
C HIS A 48 17.64 -1.50 8.63
N ILE A 49 16.59 -0.96 8.02
CA ILE A 49 16.59 -0.63 6.59
C ILE A 49 16.58 0.88 6.44
N ILE A 50 17.60 1.40 5.77
CA ILE A 50 17.76 2.81 5.46
C ILE A 50 17.76 2.93 3.94
N PHE A 51 16.90 3.78 3.39
CA PHE A 51 16.82 4.05 1.96
C PHE A 51 17.00 5.53 1.68
N ASN A 52 17.61 5.84 0.54
CA ASN A 52 17.81 7.19 0.06
C ASN A 52 16.45 7.80 -0.32
N SER A 53 16.20 9.04 0.11
CA SER A 53 14.97 9.72 -0.25
C SER A 53 14.95 10.15 -1.72
N THR A 54 16.10 10.31 -2.38
CA THR A 54 16.15 10.66 -3.81
C THR A 54 16.14 9.38 -4.66
N THR A 55 15.45 9.42 -5.80
CA THR A 55 15.47 8.31 -6.78
C THR A 55 16.83 8.17 -7.44
N LEU A 56 17.12 6.98 -7.98
CA LEU A 56 18.37 6.64 -8.67
C LEU A 56 18.65 7.54 -9.89
N ASP A 57 17.60 7.97 -10.59
CA ASP A 57 17.66 8.87 -11.75
C ASP A 57 17.69 10.37 -11.36
N CYS A 58 17.69 10.67 -10.06
CA CYS A 58 17.69 12.02 -9.49
C CYS A 58 16.48 12.90 -9.90
N THR A 59 15.39 12.33 -10.42
CA THR A 59 14.21 13.10 -10.83
C THR A 59 13.30 13.44 -9.64
N HIS A 60 13.24 12.51 -8.69
CA HIS A 60 12.31 12.36 -7.58
C HIS A 60 12.82 12.52 -6.14
N LYS A 61 11.96 12.94 -5.21
CA LYS A 61 12.05 12.47 -3.81
C LYS A 61 10.95 11.45 -3.52
N PHE A 62 11.24 10.53 -2.61
CA PHE A 62 10.33 9.52 -2.09
C PHE A 62 9.12 10.22 -1.46
N ASN A 63 7.94 9.92 -1.98
CA ASN A 63 6.71 10.48 -1.46
C ASN A 63 6.28 9.69 -0.21
N ASN A 64 6.55 10.23 0.98
CA ASN A 64 6.04 9.66 2.21
C ASN A 64 4.57 10.07 2.42
N TYR A 65 3.66 9.32 1.82
CA TYR A 65 2.22 9.58 1.90
C TYR A 65 1.62 9.10 3.23
N LYS A 66 0.41 9.61 3.53
CA LYS A 66 -0.37 9.20 4.70
C LYS A 66 -0.62 7.69 4.64
N ASP A 67 -0.31 6.98 5.71
CA ASP A 67 -0.46 5.52 5.84
C ASP A 67 0.63 4.65 5.15
N SER A 68 1.77 5.24 4.77
CA SER A 68 2.94 4.49 4.27
C SER A 68 3.40 3.37 5.23
N VAL A 69 3.17 3.54 6.55
CA VAL A 69 3.46 2.52 7.58
C VAL A 69 2.58 1.28 7.42
N GLU A 70 1.33 1.43 6.98
CA GLU A 70 0.43 0.31 6.74
C GLU A 70 0.90 -0.50 5.53
N VAL A 71 1.33 0.17 4.46
CA VAL A 71 1.90 -0.49 3.29
C VAL A 71 3.20 -1.23 3.62
N VAL A 72 4.09 -0.64 4.42
CA VAL A 72 5.30 -1.35 4.91
C VAL A 72 4.90 -2.59 5.69
N ARG A 73 3.87 -2.50 6.55
CA ARG A 73 3.37 -3.64 7.32
C ARG A 73 2.82 -4.72 6.41
N GLU A 74 1.94 -4.40 5.46
CA GLU A 74 1.36 -5.37 4.52
C GLU A 74 2.43 -6.09 3.72
N ILE A 75 3.46 -5.37 3.25
CA ILE A 75 4.58 -5.99 2.54
C ILE A 75 5.37 -6.90 3.48
N SER A 76 5.66 -6.45 4.71
CA SER A 76 6.40 -7.24 5.70
C SER A 76 5.62 -8.48 6.13
N ASP A 77 4.34 -8.37 6.47
CA ASP A 77 3.49 -9.49 6.90
C ASP A 77 3.36 -10.52 5.78
N ARG A 78 3.16 -10.06 4.54
CA ARG A 78 3.16 -10.94 3.38
C ARG A 78 4.51 -11.65 3.21
N LEU A 79 5.63 -10.95 3.37
CA LEU A 79 6.96 -11.57 3.31
C LEU A 79 7.20 -12.56 4.46
N CYS A 80 6.70 -12.27 5.66
CA CYS A 80 6.76 -13.19 6.78
C CYS A 80 5.98 -14.47 6.48
N LEU A 81 4.74 -14.36 6.01
CA LEU A 81 3.93 -15.50 5.59
C LEU A 81 4.57 -16.29 4.43
N GLU A 82 5.18 -15.60 3.46
CA GLU A 82 5.92 -16.25 2.35
C GLU A 82 7.14 -17.05 2.83
N ASN A 83 7.67 -16.76 4.02
CA ASN A 83 8.88 -17.36 4.60
C ASN A 83 8.59 -18.22 5.85
N ASP A 84 7.32 -18.64 6.07
CA ASP A 84 6.88 -19.42 7.23
C ASP A 84 7.12 -18.74 8.60
N LEU A 85 7.20 -17.41 8.61
CA LEU A 85 7.41 -16.62 9.82
C LEU A 85 6.08 -16.19 10.42
N SER A 86 6.07 -15.98 11.73
CA SER A 86 4.87 -15.52 12.42
C SER A 86 4.54 -14.06 12.05
N ILE A 87 3.24 -13.73 12.07
CA ILE A 87 2.74 -12.36 11.92
C ILE A 87 1.88 -11.98 13.11
N ILE A 88 1.71 -10.68 13.32
CA ILE A 88 0.79 -10.15 14.32
C ILE A 88 -0.58 -10.02 13.65
N GLU A 89 -1.46 -11.01 13.80
CA GLU A 89 -2.77 -11.03 13.12
C GLU A 89 -3.69 -9.87 13.53
N ASN A 90 -3.65 -9.47 14.80
CA ASN A 90 -4.51 -8.43 15.35
C ASN A 90 -3.67 -7.40 16.12
N PRO A 91 -2.93 -6.53 15.40
CA PRO A 91 -2.04 -5.59 16.05
C PRO A 91 -2.84 -4.55 16.82
N ALA A 92 -2.45 -4.31 18.08
CA ALA A 92 -2.99 -3.19 18.84
C ALA A 92 -2.68 -1.88 18.10
N PRO A 93 -3.62 -0.92 18.05
CA PRO A 93 -3.45 0.33 17.29
C PRO A 93 -2.27 1.19 17.76
N LYS A 94 -1.81 1.00 19.00
CA LYS A 94 -0.57 1.57 19.53
C LYS A 94 0.09 0.58 20.48
N GLY A 95 1.41 0.43 20.37
CA GLY A 95 2.22 -0.24 21.38
C GLY A 95 2.42 0.64 22.63
N LYS A 96 2.92 0.05 23.72
CA LYS A 96 3.31 0.80 24.93
C LYS A 96 4.50 1.72 24.61
N HIS A 97 4.53 2.90 25.22
CA HIS A 97 5.71 3.75 25.13
C HIS A 97 6.90 3.06 25.81
N TYR A 98 8.11 3.16 25.25
CA TYR A 98 9.28 2.40 25.74
C TYR A 98 9.53 2.59 27.26
N ALA A 99 9.39 3.82 27.76
CA ALA A 99 9.52 4.11 29.19
C ALA A 99 8.46 3.41 30.06
N GLU A 100 7.23 3.27 29.55
CA GLU A 100 6.14 2.57 30.22
C GLU A 100 6.37 1.05 30.22
N TRP A 101 6.80 0.49 29.09
CA TRP A 101 7.18 -0.92 28.98
C TRP A 101 8.35 -1.28 29.91
N LYS A 102 9.40 -0.45 29.95
CA LYS A 102 10.57 -0.66 30.81
C LYS A 102 10.18 -0.60 32.29
N ALA A 103 9.43 0.42 32.70
CA ALA A 103 8.96 0.56 34.08
C ALA A 103 8.06 -0.61 34.52
N GLU A 104 7.22 -1.15 33.64
CA GLU A 104 6.43 -2.35 33.94
C GLU A 104 7.31 -3.59 34.14
N ARG A 105 8.31 -3.81 33.28
CA ARG A 105 9.24 -4.94 33.40
C ARG A 105 10.12 -4.88 34.66
N GLU A 106 10.47 -3.67 35.10
CA GLU A 106 11.26 -3.42 36.30
C GLU A 106 10.39 -3.31 37.58
N GLY A 107 9.07 -3.52 37.49
CA GLY A 107 8.16 -3.41 38.64
C GLY A 107 7.99 -1.98 39.19
N ALA A 108 8.47 -0.98 38.46
CA ALA A 108 8.44 0.44 38.81
C ALA A 108 7.25 1.21 38.21
N SER A 109 6.36 0.53 37.47
CA SER A 109 5.21 1.18 36.83
C SER A 109 4.12 1.51 37.85
N TRP A 110 4.01 2.80 38.19
CA TRP A 110 2.91 3.34 39.00
C TRP A 110 1.53 2.98 38.45
N LYS A 111 1.38 2.91 37.12
CA LYS A 111 0.11 2.51 36.49
C LYS A 111 -0.21 1.04 36.70
N ALA A 112 0.79 0.16 36.63
CA ALA A 112 0.58 -1.27 36.85
C ALA A 112 0.19 -1.54 38.30
N LYS A 113 0.92 -0.95 39.27
CA LYS A 113 0.58 -1.03 40.69
C LYS A 113 -0.83 -0.51 40.98
N LEU A 114 -1.19 0.62 40.39
CA LEU A 114 -2.53 1.18 40.55
C LEU A 114 -3.62 0.26 39.95
N ARG A 115 -3.38 -0.40 38.81
CA ARG A 115 -4.33 -1.37 38.25
C ARG A 115 -4.54 -2.56 39.18
N GLU A 116 -3.44 -3.14 39.67
CA GLU A 116 -3.45 -4.27 40.62
C GLU A 116 -4.21 -3.91 41.89
N THR A 117 -3.89 -2.76 42.52
CA THR A 117 -4.63 -2.28 43.69
C THR A 117 -6.13 -2.07 43.41
N ILE A 118 -6.47 -1.52 42.23
CA ILE A 118 -7.88 -1.36 41.85
C ILE A 118 -8.55 -2.72 41.74
N ASP A 119 -7.95 -3.68 41.03
CA ASP A 119 -8.54 -5.01 40.80
C ASP A 119 -8.67 -5.84 42.08
N ASP A 120 -7.80 -5.63 43.08
CA ASP A 120 -7.90 -6.26 44.41
C ASP A 120 -9.03 -5.65 45.26
N ILE A 121 -9.22 -4.33 45.19
CA ILE A 121 -10.18 -3.61 46.04
C ILE A 121 -11.61 -3.69 45.49
N LEU A 122 -11.75 -3.64 44.16
CA LEU A 122 -13.04 -3.51 43.47
C LEU A 122 -14.06 -4.60 43.83
N PRO A 123 -13.71 -5.90 43.94
CA PRO A 123 -14.67 -6.97 44.22
C PRO A 123 -15.37 -6.85 45.58
N GLY A 124 -14.77 -6.15 46.55
CA GLY A 124 -15.33 -5.96 47.89
C GLY A 124 -16.07 -4.63 48.09
N CYS A 125 -16.29 -3.86 47.02
CA CYS A 125 -16.95 -2.57 47.09
C CYS A 125 -18.45 -2.70 46.80
N VAL A 126 -19.28 -1.95 47.54
CA VAL A 126 -20.75 -1.99 47.40
C VAL A 126 -21.27 -0.86 46.52
N ASP A 127 -20.54 0.25 46.51
CA ASP A 127 -20.79 1.41 45.67
C ASP A 127 -19.46 2.11 45.35
N PHE A 128 -19.55 3.13 44.51
CA PHE A 128 -18.38 3.82 44.01
C PHE A 128 -17.68 4.68 45.07
N ASP A 129 -18.41 5.25 46.03
CA ASP A 129 -17.81 6.04 47.10
C ASP A 129 -17.10 5.12 48.13
N HIS A 130 -17.61 3.91 48.36
CA HIS A 130 -16.94 2.86 49.13
C HIS A 130 -15.61 2.46 48.47
N PHE A 131 -15.60 2.32 47.14
CA PHE A 131 -14.37 2.09 46.39
C PHE A 131 -13.34 3.21 46.59
N LEU A 132 -13.74 4.48 46.48
CA LEU A 132 -12.82 5.60 46.69
C LEU A 132 -12.24 5.62 48.11
N LYS A 133 -13.06 5.37 49.14
CA LYS A 133 -12.58 5.28 50.53
C LYS A 133 -11.59 4.15 50.72
N ARG A 134 -11.81 2.99 50.08
CA ARG A 134 -10.87 1.86 50.15
C ARG A 134 -9.55 2.17 49.44
N MET A 135 -9.58 2.93 48.35
CA MET A 135 -8.36 3.44 47.70
C MET A 135 -7.58 4.40 48.62
N GLU A 136 -8.26 5.28 49.35
CA GLU A 136 -7.63 6.15 50.36
C GLU A 136 -7.02 5.35 51.51
N SER A 137 -7.71 4.30 51.99
CA SER A 137 -7.15 3.36 52.98
C SER A 137 -5.95 2.56 52.47
N ALA A 138 -5.80 2.43 51.15
CA ALA A 138 -4.63 1.84 50.50
C ALA A 138 -3.53 2.89 50.21
N GLU A 139 -3.56 4.03 50.90
CA GLU A 139 -2.60 5.14 50.83
C GLU A 139 -2.57 5.89 49.49
N TYR A 140 -3.57 5.72 48.63
CA TYR A 140 -3.71 6.51 47.41
C TYR A 140 -4.46 7.81 47.68
N GLU A 141 -3.90 8.93 47.26
CA GLU A 141 -4.63 10.19 47.26
C GLU A 141 -5.60 10.23 46.07
N VAL A 142 -6.88 10.44 46.37
CA VAL A 142 -7.96 10.47 45.39
C VAL A 142 -8.33 11.91 45.07
N LYS A 143 -8.30 12.27 43.79
CA LYS A 143 -8.77 13.57 43.30
C LYS A 143 -9.98 13.40 42.38
N ARG A 144 -11.12 13.95 42.82
CA ARG A 144 -12.34 14.06 42.01
C ARG A 144 -12.29 15.35 41.19
N GLY A 145 -12.57 15.23 39.89
CA GLY A 145 -12.62 16.33 38.93
C GLY A 145 -13.34 15.86 37.67
N LYS A 146 -13.06 16.44 36.50
CA LYS A 146 -13.64 15.93 35.23
C LYS A 146 -13.32 14.45 34.97
N TYR A 147 -12.21 13.96 35.52
CA TYR A 147 -11.84 12.54 35.54
C TYR A 147 -11.23 12.21 36.89
N ILE A 148 -11.58 11.06 37.45
CA ILE A 148 -10.98 10.58 38.69
C ILE A 148 -9.49 10.30 38.48
N SER A 149 -8.69 10.72 39.45
CA SER A 149 -7.25 10.57 39.42
C SER A 149 -6.72 10.09 40.76
N PHE A 150 -5.71 9.23 40.72
CA PHE A 150 -5.07 8.62 41.88
C PHE A 150 -3.58 8.98 41.92
N ARG A 151 -3.02 9.14 43.12
CA ARG A 151 -1.59 9.36 43.32
C ARG A 151 -1.09 8.45 44.44
N ALA A 152 -0.14 7.60 44.11
CA ALA A 152 0.52 6.74 45.10
C ALA A 152 1.52 7.54 45.95
N PRO A 153 1.88 7.06 47.15
CA PRO A 153 2.95 7.65 47.96
C PRO A 153 4.27 7.72 47.16
N GLY A 154 4.90 8.89 47.13
CA GLY A 154 6.13 9.13 46.37
C GLY A 154 5.94 9.38 44.86
N GLN A 155 4.71 9.29 44.33
CA GLN A 155 4.42 9.64 42.95
C GLN A 155 4.24 11.17 42.81
N GLN A 156 4.99 11.80 41.91
CA GLN A 156 4.95 13.26 41.74
C GLN A 156 3.63 13.78 41.12
N ARG A 157 3.06 13.05 40.15
CA ARG A 157 1.86 13.46 39.40
C ARG A 157 0.72 12.46 39.57
N PHE A 158 -0.51 12.97 39.59
CA PHE A 158 -1.71 12.14 39.56
C PHE A 158 -1.84 11.35 38.25
N THR A 159 -2.31 10.12 38.37
CA THR A 159 -2.67 9.23 37.24
C THR A 159 -4.18 9.22 37.08
N ARG A 160 -4.68 9.62 35.90
CA ARG A 160 -6.12 9.58 35.59
C ARG A 160 -6.57 8.15 35.34
N ALA A 161 -7.69 7.74 35.92
CA ALA A 161 -8.24 6.38 35.76
C ALA A 161 -8.38 5.98 34.27
N LYS A 162 -8.92 6.88 33.43
CA LYS A 162 -9.05 6.67 31.97
C LYS A 162 -7.75 6.40 31.21
N THR A 163 -6.58 6.67 31.79
CA THR A 163 -5.26 6.43 31.16
C THR A 163 -4.67 5.07 31.52
N LEU A 164 -5.32 4.32 32.40
CA LEU A 164 -4.94 2.96 32.78
C LEU A 164 -5.41 1.93 31.76
N GLY A 165 -6.48 2.23 31.02
CA GLY A 165 -7.07 1.35 30.02
C GLY A 165 -8.58 1.58 29.93
N LYS A 166 -9.25 1.04 28.91
CA LYS A 166 -10.70 1.14 28.79
C LYS A 166 -11.43 0.50 29.97
N GLU A 167 -10.87 -0.56 30.53
CA GLU A 167 -11.44 -1.34 31.65
C GLU A 167 -11.38 -0.63 33.01
N TYR A 168 -10.65 0.48 33.09
CA TYR A 168 -10.47 1.29 34.31
C TYR A 168 -11.06 2.69 34.15
N ALA A 169 -11.88 2.90 33.11
CA ALA A 169 -12.69 4.11 33.00
C ALA A 169 -13.75 4.13 34.11
N GLU A 170 -14.14 5.33 34.55
CA GLU A 170 -15.02 5.52 35.70
C GLU A 170 -16.39 4.84 35.54
N ASP A 171 -16.98 4.96 34.35
CA ASP A 171 -18.22 4.28 33.96
C ASP A 171 -18.08 2.75 34.01
N VAL A 172 -16.92 2.22 33.60
CA VAL A 172 -16.64 0.78 33.64
C VAL A 172 -16.42 0.29 35.08
N LEU A 173 -15.71 1.05 35.90
CA LEU A 173 -15.50 0.71 37.32
C LEU A 173 -16.84 0.72 38.08
N GLN A 174 -17.71 1.71 37.81
CA GLN A 174 -19.06 1.74 38.36
C GLN A 174 -19.88 0.53 37.92
N ALA A 175 -19.86 0.19 36.62
CA ALA A 175 -20.55 -0.99 36.09
C ALA A 175 -20.03 -2.31 36.69
N ARG A 176 -18.71 -2.41 36.96
CA ARG A 176 -18.10 -3.58 37.61
C ARG A 176 -18.57 -3.72 39.06
N ILE A 177 -18.69 -2.61 39.80
CA ILE A 177 -19.20 -2.61 41.18
C ILE A 177 -20.69 -2.97 41.22
N SER A 178 -21.50 -2.45 40.29
CA SER A 178 -22.93 -2.75 40.23
C SER A 178 -23.26 -4.13 39.62
N GLY A 179 -22.26 -4.91 39.22
CA GLY A 179 -22.45 -6.22 38.59
C GLY A 179 -23.08 -6.18 37.20
N THR A 180 -23.20 -4.99 36.58
CA THR A 180 -23.79 -4.79 35.25
C THR A 180 -22.74 -4.75 34.13
N TYR A 181 -21.45 -4.91 34.49
CA TYR A 181 -20.36 -4.97 33.53
C TYR A 181 -20.44 -6.25 32.69
N VAL A 182 -20.70 -6.07 31.39
CA VAL A 182 -20.51 -7.10 30.39
C VAL A 182 -19.18 -6.82 29.69
N PRO A 183 -18.17 -7.72 29.78
CA PRO A 183 -16.95 -7.57 29.02
C PRO A 183 -17.31 -7.46 27.55
N ALA A 184 -16.87 -6.38 26.89
CA ALA A 184 -16.93 -6.32 25.46
C ALA A 184 -15.99 -7.40 24.93
N ILE A 185 -16.52 -8.60 24.65
CA ILE A 185 -15.86 -9.56 23.77
C ILE A 185 -15.53 -8.74 22.55
N SER A 186 -14.24 -8.55 22.26
CA SER A 186 -13.83 -7.82 21.07
C SER A 186 -14.55 -8.47 19.91
N ALA A 187 -15.59 -7.81 19.41
CA ALA A 187 -16.25 -8.24 18.20
C ALA A 187 -15.10 -8.35 17.20
N LYS A 188 -14.77 -9.60 16.81
CA LYS A 188 -13.84 -9.81 15.71
C LYS A 188 -14.33 -8.84 14.65
N LYS A 189 -13.49 -7.88 14.27
CA LYS A 189 -13.82 -7.02 13.13
C LYS A 189 -14.32 -8.00 12.06
N PRO A 190 -15.50 -7.77 11.45
CA PRO A 190 -15.94 -8.64 10.38
C PRO A 190 -14.75 -8.76 9.44
N LYS A 191 -14.33 -10.00 9.15
CA LYS A 191 -13.29 -10.24 8.14
C LYS A 191 -13.64 -9.32 6.99
N GLN A 192 -12.70 -8.48 6.55
CA GLN A 192 -12.90 -7.67 5.35
C GLN A 192 -13.54 -8.58 4.31
N ALA A 193 -14.67 -8.14 3.73
CA ALA A 193 -15.41 -8.93 2.76
C ALA A 193 -14.39 -9.54 1.79
N GLU A 194 -14.30 -10.87 1.79
CA GLU A 194 -13.30 -11.56 0.98
C GLU A 194 -13.45 -11.06 -0.45
N ASP A 195 -12.34 -10.63 -1.06
CA ASP A 195 -12.35 -10.17 -2.44
C ASP A 195 -12.88 -11.32 -3.30
N ARG A 196 -14.12 -11.14 -3.80
CA ARG A 196 -14.84 -12.15 -4.58
C ARG A 196 -14.19 -12.36 -5.94
N ARG A 197 -13.26 -11.49 -6.33
CA ARG A 197 -12.61 -11.54 -7.63
C ARG A 197 -11.74 -12.77 -7.79
N VAL A 198 -11.76 -13.30 -9.01
CA VAL A 198 -10.93 -14.42 -9.43
C VAL A 198 -9.53 -13.92 -9.79
N ALA A 199 -8.53 -14.42 -9.07
CA ALA A 199 -7.12 -14.20 -9.36
C ALA A 199 -6.52 -15.39 -10.11
N PHE A 200 -5.40 -15.14 -10.80
CA PHE A 200 -4.68 -16.20 -11.51
C PHE A 200 -4.06 -17.21 -10.53
N ILE A 201 -4.33 -18.49 -10.77
CA ILE A 201 -3.68 -19.59 -10.06
C ILE A 201 -2.17 -19.56 -10.33
N ILE A 202 -1.39 -19.78 -9.27
CA ILE A 202 0.07 -19.75 -9.27
C ILE A 202 0.65 -21.03 -9.87
N ASN A 203 1.66 -20.87 -10.73
CA ASN A 203 2.51 -21.98 -11.16
C ASN A 203 3.53 -22.29 -10.05
N ILE A 204 3.17 -23.22 -9.17
CA ILE A 204 3.97 -23.58 -8.00
C ILE A 204 5.38 -24.03 -8.41
N GLN A 205 5.48 -24.89 -9.43
CA GLN A 205 6.77 -25.44 -9.86
C GLN A 205 7.73 -24.37 -10.38
N GLN A 206 7.20 -23.43 -11.19
CA GLN A 206 8.00 -22.29 -11.64
C GLN A 206 8.46 -21.42 -10.47
N LYS A 207 7.57 -21.16 -9.49
CA LYS A 207 7.92 -20.35 -8.32
C LYS A 207 8.94 -21.02 -7.41
N LEU A 208 8.89 -22.34 -7.27
CA LEU A 208 9.93 -23.11 -6.60
C LEU A 208 11.27 -23.03 -7.33
N ALA A 209 11.28 -23.09 -8.67
CA ALA A 209 12.49 -22.91 -9.48
C ALA A 209 13.09 -21.48 -9.35
N GLU A 210 12.26 -20.46 -9.12
CA GLU A 210 12.67 -19.08 -8.81
C GLU A 210 13.21 -18.93 -7.36
N GLY A 211 13.36 -20.03 -6.61
CA GLY A 211 13.94 -20.05 -5.27
C GLY A 211 12.96 -19.82 -4.11
N LYS A 212 11.65 -19.98 -4.35
CA LYS A 212 10.65 -19.99 -3.27
C LYS A 212 10.73 -21.30 -2.47
N GLY A 213 10.53 -21.21 -1.15
CA GLY A 213 10.67 -22.34 -0.22
C GLY A 213 9.40 -23.19 -0.04
N ALA A 214 9.50 -24.21 0.81
CA ALA A 214 8.41 -25.17 1.08
C ALA A 214 7.14 -24.51 1.68
N GLY A 215 7.26 -23.42 2.42
CA GLY A 215 6.12 -22.62 2.90
C GLY A 215 5.29 -22.01 1.79
N TYR A 216 5.96 -21.41 0.81
CA TYR A 216 5.33 -20.83 -0.38
C TYR A 216 4.56 -21.91 -1.15
N GLU A 217 5.08 -23.12 -1.26
CA GLU A 217 4.36 -24.24 -1.89
C GLU A 217 3.05 -24.54 -1.16
N LYS A 218 3.06 -24.67 0.17
CA LYS A 218 1.86 -24.96 0.97
C LYS A 218 0.83 -23.85 0.85
N TRP A 219 1.27 -22.60 0.98
CA TRP A 219 0.40 -21.44 0.79
C TRP A 219 -0.18 -21.40 -0.63
N ALA A 220 0.66 -21.59 -1.65
CA ALA A 220 0.23 -21.55 -3.05
C ALA A 220 -0.74 -22.68 -3.37
N LYS A 221 -0.65 -23.86 -2.73
CA LYS A 221 -1.66 -24.93 -2.86
C LYS A 221 -3.02 -24.48 -2.33
N VAL A 222 -3.08 -23.91 -1.13
CA VAL A 222 -4.33 -23.40 -0.53
C VAL A 222 -4.90 -22.24 -1.33
N PHE A 223 -4.03 -21.30 -1.75
CA PHE A 223 -4.41 -20.18 -2.61
C PHE A 223 -5.00 -20.68 -3.93
N ASN A 224 -4.30 -21.58 -4.62
CA ASN A 224 -4.74 -22.15 -5.89
C ASN A 224 -6.09 -22.85 -5.76
N LEU A 225 -6.32 -23.60 -4.68
CA LEU A 225 -7.60 -24.26 -4.41
C LEU A 225 -8.74 -23.24 -4.25
N LYS A 226 -8.50 -22.16 -3.51
CA LYS A 226 -9.48 -21.08 -3.34
C LYS A 226 -9.79 -20.39 -4.67
N GLU A 227 -8.77 -20.08 -5.46
CA GLU A 227 -8.96 -19.42 -6.76
C GLU A 227 -9.63 -20.35 -7.79
N SER A 228 -9.41 -21.67 -7.71
CA SER A 228 -10.19 -22.65 -8.48
C SER A 228 -11.67 -22.64 -8.09
N ALA A 229 -11.99 -22.62 -6.79
CA ALA A 229 -13.37 -22.56 -6.32
C ALA A 229 -14.06 -21.26 -6.74
N LYS A 230 -13.36 -20.12 -6.65
CA LYS A 230 -13.88 -18.84 -7.15
C LYS A 230 -14.13 -18.85 -8.64
N ALA A 231 -13.22 -19.40 -9.45
CA ALA A 231 -13.39 -19.50 -10.89
C ALA A 231 -14.62 -20.35 -11.26
N LEU A 232 -14.84 -21.47 -10.56
CA LEU A 232 -16.03 -22.31 -10.73
C LEU A 232 -17.31 -21.54 -10.37
N ASN A 233 -17.32 -20.87 -9.22
CA ASN A 233 -18.47 -20.06 -8.79
C ASN A 233 -18.77 -18.96 -9.81
N PHE A 234 -17.74 -18.19 -10.23
CA PHE A 234 -17.87 -17.15 -11.23
C PHE A 234 -18.44 -17.68 -12.55
N PHE A 235 -17.95 -18.84 -13.01
CA PHE A 235 -18.44 -19.51 -14.21
C PHE A 235 -19.93 -19.86 -14.09
N THR A 236 -20.35 -20.43 -12.95
CA THR A 236 -21.75 -20.80 -12.70
C THR A 236 -22.67 -19.60 -12.49
N GLU A 237 -22.22 -18.55 -11.78
CA GLU A 237 -22.98 -17.34 -11.50
C GLU A 237 -23.26 -16.53 -12.77
N HIS A 238 -22.35 -16.58 -13.75
CA HIS A 238 -22.54 -15.99 -15.07
C HIS A 238 -23.35 -16.88 -16.04
N GLY A 239 -23.89 -18.00 -15.56
CA GLY A 239 -24.73 -18.90 -16.34
C GLY A 239 -24.01 -19.59 -17.50
N LEU A 240 -22.69 -19.70 -17.42
CA LEU A 240 -21.89 -20.32 -18.47
C LEU A 240 -22.00 -21.84 -18.37
N THR A 241 -22.12 -22.48 -19.52
CA THR A 241 -22.26 -23.93 -19.63
C THR A 241 -21.13 -24.59 -20.40
N SER A 242 -20.33 -23.80 -21.12
CA SER A 242 -19.21 -24.30 -21.92
C SER A 242 -17.97 -23.40 -21.87
N MET A 243 -16.81 -23.98 -22.18
CA MET A 243 -15.57 -23.21 -22.36
C MET A 243 -15.62 -22.29 -23.58
N GLU A 244 -16.42 -22.62 -24.60
CA GLU A 244 -16.59 -21.78 -25.79
C GLU A 244 -17.34 -20.48 -25.46
N GLU A 245 -18.37 -20.55 -24.62
CA GLU A 245 -19.06 -19.36 -24.10
C GLU A 245 -18.11 -18.49 -23.27
N LEU A 246 -17.27 -19.11 -22.43
CA LEU A 246 -16.26 -18.40 -21.64
C LEU A 246 -15.22 -17.72 -22.54
N ASP A 247 -14.78 -18.39 -23.61
CA ASP A 247 -13.84 -17.85 -24.60
C ASP A 247 -14.41 -16.65 -25.34
N SER A 248 -15.69 -16.71 -25.69
CA SER A 248 -16.42 -15.59 -26.28
C SER A 248 -16.46 -14.39 -25.33
N LYS A 249 -16.75 -14.61 -24.03
CA LYS A 249 -16.74 -13.54 -23.01
C LYS A 249 -15.36 -12.94 -22.78
N VAL A 250 -14.31 -13.75 -22.71
CA VAL A 250 -12.92 -13.28 -22.61
C VAL A 250 -12.54 -12.44 -23.82
N SER A 251 -12.91 -12.88 -25.02
CA SER A 251 -12.63 -12.17 -26.27
C SER A 251 -13.33 -10.82 -26.32
N ALA A 252 -14.61 -10.77 -25.93
CA ALA A 252 -15.38 -9.53 -25.83
C ALA A 252 -14.76 -8.54 -24.82
N ALA A 253 -14.48 -9.00 -23.59
CA ALA A 253 -13.87 -8.16 -22.55
C ALA A 253 -12.47 -7.64 -22.96
N SER A 254 -11.71 -8.45 -23.68
CA SER A 254 -10.39 -8.04 -24.22
C SER A 254 -10.53 -7.01 -25.33
N ALA A 255 -11.51 -7.17 -26.23
CA ALA A 255 -11.78 -6.19 -27.28
C ALA A 255 -12.22 -4.84 -26.71
N ASP A 256 -13.12 -4.84 -25.72
CA ASP A 256 -13.57 -3.64 -25.02
C ASP A 256 -12.41 -2.92 -24.31
N PHE A 257 -11.57 -3.67 -23.60
CA PHE A 257 -10.36 -3.10 -22.97
C PHE A 257 -9.42 -2.48 -24.00
N ASN A 258 -9.14 -3.17 -25.12
CA ASN A 258 -8.25 -2.68 -26.16
C ASN A 258 -8.79 -1.38 -26.78
N LEU A 259 -10.08 -1.32 -27.07
CA LEU A 259 -10.75 -0.12 -27.60
C LEU A 259 -10.58 1.08 -26.67
N ILE A 260 -10.84 0.91 -25.37
CA ILE A 260 -10.70 1.98 -24.37
C ILE A 260 -9.23 2.37 -24.19
N SER A 261 -8.33 1.39 -24.12
CA SER A 261 -6.89 1.60 -24.02
C SER A 261 -6.36 2.42 -25.19
N ASP A 262 -6.77 2.09 -26.42
CA ASP A 262 -6.26 2.77 -27.61
C ASP A 262 -6.81 4.19 -27.74
N ARG A 263 -8.07 4.42 -27.37
CA ARG A 263 -8.62 5.78 -27.24
C ARG A 263 -7.84 6.61 -26.23
N LEU A 264 -7.47 6.01 -25.09
CA LEU A 264 -6.69 6.68 -24.06
C LEU A 264 -5.29 7.04 -24.58
N LYS A 265 -4.59 6.09 -25.23
CA LYS A 265 -3.27 6.33 -25.84
C LYS A 265 -3.30 7.44 -26.88
N LEU A 266 -4.33 7.47 -27.74
CA LEU A 266 -4.51 8.52 -28.74
C LEU A 266 -4.66 9.90 -28.08
N SER A 267 -5.48 9.99 -27.03
CA SER A 267 -5.65 11.25 -26.28
C SER A 267 -4.35 11.72 -25.63
N GLU A 268 -3.56 10.79 -25.07
CA GLU A 268 -2.27 11.08 -24.43
C GLU A 268 -1.19 11.46 -25.44
N ALA A 269 -1.17 10.83 -26.61
CA ALA A 269 -0.31 11.22 -27.73
C ALA A 269 -0.63 12.65 -28.16
N ARG A 270 -1.92 12.96 -28.37
CA ARG A 270 -2.34 14.31 -28.77
C ARG A 270 -2.00 15.37 -27.73
N MET A 271 -2.16 15.06 -26.44
CA MET A 271 -1.76 15.99 -25.36
C MET A 271 -0.26 16.25 -25.35
N ARG A 272 0.58 15.25 -25.68
CA ARG A 272 2.04 15.42 -25.81
C ARG A 272 2.37 16.32 -27.00
N GLU A 273 1.77 16.06 -28.17
CA GLU A 273 1.91 16.90 -29.36
C GLU A 273 1.52 18.35 -29.09
N ILE A 274 0.40 18.59 -28.41
CA ILE A 274 -0.03 19.95 -28.05
C ILE A 274 1.01 20.65 -27.16
N LYS A 275 1.60 19.92 -26.20
CA LYS A 275 2.63 20.48 -25.31
C LYS A 275 3.90 20.86 -26.09
N GLU A 276 4.33 20.01 -27.00
CA GLU A 276 5.49 20.24 -27.87
C GLU A 276 5.23 21.41 -28.82
N LEU A 277 4.08 21.41 -29.50
CA LEU A 277 3.67 22.49 -30.40
C LEU A 277 3.61 23.84 -29.69
N LYS A 278 3.06 23.89 -28.47
CA LYS A 278 3.05 25.11 -27.65
C LYS A 278 4.46 25.60 -27.34
N THR A 279 5.39 24.68 -27.07
CA THR A 279 6.79 25.01 -26.78
C THR A 279 7.43 25.66 -28.00
N HIS A 280 7.30 25.05 -29.18
CA HIS A 280 7.81 25.61 -30.43
C HIS A 280 7.17 26.96 -30.79
N ILE A 281 5.86 27.16 -30.57
CA ILE A 281 5.20 28.45 -30.83
C ILE A 281 5.80 29.56 -29.95
N VAL A 282 6.00 29.27 -28.65
CA VAL A 282 6.58 30.25 -27.72
C VAL A 282 8.04 30.54 -28.05
N GLU A 283 8.82 29.50 -28.32
CA GLU A 283 10.23 29.60 -28.72
C GLU A 283 10.43 30.37 -30.02
N TYR A 284 9.62 30.08 -31.03
CA TYR A 284 9.64 30.80 -32.31
C TYR A 284 9.30 32.28 -32.12
N GLY A 285 8.29 32.59 -31.29
CA GLY A 285 7.92 33.97 -30.97
C GLY A 285 9.04 34.76 -30.30
N LYS A 286 9.74 34.16 -29.32
CA LYS A 286 10.87 34.79 -28.61
C LYS A 286 12.10 35.01 -29.50
N THR A 287 12.39 34.04 -30.35
CA THR A 287 13.61 34.03 -31.18
C THR A 287 13.43 34.74 -32.53
N ARG A 288 12.20 35.14 -32.89
CA ARG A 288 11.86 35.72 -34.20
C ARG A 288 12.67 36.98 -34.53
N GLU A 289 12.77 37.90 -33.58
CA GLU A 289 13.45 39.18 -33.79
C GLU A 289 14.97 38.98 -33.92
N ILE A 290 15.57 38.10 -33.11
CA ILE A 290 16.99 37.72 -33.18
C ILE A 290 17.29 37.04 -34.53
N TYR A 291 16.43 36.12 -34.97
CA TYR A 291 16.60 35.45 -36.26
C TYR A 291 16.41 36.41 -37.45
N SER A 292 15.49 37.38 -37.36
CA SER A 292 15.33 38.41 -38.38
C SER A 292 16.57 39.32 -38.47
N ALA A 293 17.15 39.68 -37.31
CA ALA A 293 18.39 40.43 -37.23
C ALA A 293 19.57 39.66 -37.82
N TYR A 294 19.70 38.37 -37.49
CA TYR A 294 20.69 37.46 -38.09
C TYR A 294 20.61 37.45 -39.63
N ARG A 295 19.39 37.34 -40.19
CA ARG A 295 19.18 37.34 -41.65
C ARG A 295 19.52 38.66 -42.34
N LYS A 296 19.59 39.77 -41.60
CA LYS A 296 19.90 41.11 -42.10
C LYS A 296 21.31 41.59 -41.68
N ALA A 297 22.04 40.78 -40.92
CA ALA A 297 23.34 41.16 -40.37
C ALA A 297 24.39 41.29 -41.48
N LYS A 298 25.27 42.30 -41.36
CA LYS A 298 26.40 42.49 -42.28
C LYS A 298 27.49 41.41 -42.11
N HIS A 299 27.63 40.85 -40.91
CA HIS A 299 28.56 39.77 -40.57
C HIS A 299 27.78 38.59 -39.96
N PRO A 300 27.17 37.72 -40.79
CA PRO A 300 26.29 36.65 -40.30
C PRO A 300 26.98 35.63 -39.40
N ASP A 301 28.23 35.27 -39.69
CA ASP A 301 28.94 34.21 -38.96
C ASP A 301 29.27 34.61 -37.51
N GLU A 302 29.71 35.85 -37.29
CA GLU A 302 29.97 36.38 -35.95
C GLU A 302 28.67 36.54 -35.15
N PHE A 303 27.60 37.00 -35.80
CA PHE A 303 26.27 37.12 -35.18
C PHE A 303 25.71 35.74 -34.81
N TYR A 304 25.97 34.73 -35.66
CA TYR A 304 25.57 33.35 -35.42
C TYR A 304 26.25 32.79 -34.17
N GLU A 305 27.55 32.97 -33.99
CA GLU A 305 28.25 32.47 -32.80
C GLU A 305 27.79 33.18 -31.51
N GLN A 306 27.49 34.48 -31.57
CA GLN A 306 26.98 35.23 -30.41
C GLN A 306 25.55 34.82 -30.01
N HIS A 307 24.70 34.46 -30.98
CA HIS A 307 23.29 34.12 -30.76
C HIS A 307 22.95 32.66 -31.11
N ARG A 308 23.96 31.77 -31.04
CA ARG A 308 23.89 30.39 -31.54
C ARG A 308 22.71 29.62 -30.98
N ALA A 309 22.50 29.72 -29.66
CA ALA A 309 21.42 29.03 -28.97
C ALA A 309 20.04 29.47 -29.48
N ASP A 310 19.79 30.77 -29.58
CA ASP A 310 18.50 31.32 -30.02
C ASP A 310 18.21 31.00 -31.49
N ILE A 311 19.22 31.07 -32.35
CA ILE A 311 19.08 30.72 -33.78
C ILE A 311 18.79 29.23 -33.95
N GLN A 312 19.44 28.35 -33.17
CA GLN A 312 19.17 26.91 -33.20
C GLN A 312 17.74 26.59 -32.73
N ILE A 313 17.28 27.23 -31.65
CA ILE A 313 15.91 27.09 -31.16
C ILE A 313 14.90 27.56 -32.22
N HIS A 314 15.16 28.68 -32.90
CA HIS A 314 14.31 29.17 -33.98
C HIS A 314 14.21 28.18 -35.15
N LEU A 315 15.35 27.65 -35.59
CA LEU A 315 15.43 26.68 -36.69
C LEU A 315 14.75 25.36 -36.34
N ALA A 316 14.89 24.88 -35.10
CA ALA A 316 14.22 23.69 -34.61
C ALA A 316 12.69 23.86 -34.61
N ALA A 317 12.20 24.99 -34.07
CA ALA A 317 10.76 25.29 -34.08
C ALA A 317 10.22 25.41 -35.52
N LYS A 318 10.98 26.03 -36.43
CA LYS A 318 10.60 26.12 -37.84
C LYS A 318 10.50 24.74 -38.52
N ARG A 319 11.50 23.85 -38.30
CA ARG A 319 11.46 22.47 -38.82
C ARG A 319 10.24 21.72 -38.31
N ALA A 320 9.93 21.83 -37.02
CA ALA A 320 8.73 21.21 -36.44
C ALA A 320 7.43 21.70 -37.11
N PHE A 321 7.33 22.98 -37.45
CA PHE A 321 6.18 23.52 -38.20
C PHE A 321 6.12 23.05 -39.65
N ASP A 322 7.27 22.93 -40.31
CA ASP A 322 7.37 22.43 -41.68
C ASP A 322 6.96 20.94 -41.75
N GLU A 323 7.35 20.12 -40.77
CA GLU A 323 6.96 18.71 -40.63
C GLU A 323 5.45 18.52 -40.37
N LEU A 324 4.82 19.45 -39.66
CA LEU A 324 3.36 19.44 -39.42
C LEU A 324 2.54 19.65 -40.71
N GLY A 325 3.11 20.24 -41.75
CA GLY A 325 2.48 20.40 -43.07
C GLY A 325 1.19 21.25 -43.08
N VAL A 326 0.90 22.01 -42.02
CA VAL A 326 -0.34 22.78 -41.87
C VAL A 326 -0.23 24.17 -42.50
N LYS A 327 -1.25 24.59 -43.25
CA LYS A 327 -1.33 25.94 -43.86
C LYS A 327 -1.44 27.07 -42.83
N LYS A 328 -1.98 26.78 -41.64
CA LYS A 328 -2.15 27.74 -40.55
C LYS A 328 -1.94 27.04 -39.22
N LEU A 329 -1.02 27.55 -38.41
CA LEU A 329 -0.76 27.03 -37.07
C LEU A 329 -1.93 27.37 -36.12
N PRO A 330 -2.34 26.42 -35.26
CA PRO A 330 -3.30 26.70 -34.20
C PRO A 330 -2.79 27.78 -33.25
N SER A 331 -3.69 28.62 -32.74
CA SER A 331 -3.32 29.59 -31.70
C SER A 331 -3.10 28.91 -30.35
N ILE A 332 -2.27 29.51 -29.48
CA ILE A 332 -2.05 29.01 -28.11
C ILE A 332 -3.39 28.89 -27.35
N SER A 333 -4.34 29.78 -27.59
CA SER A 333 -5.66 29.71 -26.96
C SER A 333 -6.45 28.48 -27.41
N GLN A 334 -6.41 28.13 -28.70
CA GLN A 334 -7.06 26.94 -29.23
C GLN A 334 -6.42 25.66 -28.67
N LEU A 335 -5.08 25.64 -28.62
CA LEU A 335 -4.33 24.52 -28.04
C LEU A 335 -4.60 24.33 -26.55
N ASN A 336 -4.77 25.43 -25.80
CA ASN A 336 -5.16 25.37 -24.39
C ASN A 336 -6.58 24.81 -24.20
N ALA A 337 -7.53 25.24 -25.03
CA ALA A 337 -8.90 24.72 -25.00
C ALA A 337 -8.93 23.22 -25.29
N GLU A 338 -8.26 22.78 -26.37
CA GLU A 338 -8.14 21.38 -26.76
C GLU A 338 -7.47 20.54 -25.65
N PHE A 339 -6.38 21.02 -25.06
CA PHE A 339 -5.70 20.32 -23.96
C PHE A 339 -6.59 20.18 -22.72
N SER A 340 -7.35 21.23 -22.37
CA SER A 340 -8.27 21.22 -21.23
C SER A 340 -9.42 20.23 -21.45
N GLU A 341 -9.96 20.18 -22.67
CA GLU A 341 -10.99 19.24 -23.06
C GLU A 341 -10.46 17.80 -23.01
N LEU A 342 -9.31 17.52 -23.64
CA LEU A 342 -8.65 16.20 -23.60
C LEU A 342 -8.33 15.76 -22.17
N SER A 343 -7.86 16.66 -21.31
CA SER A 343 -7.59 16.36 -19.91
C SER A 343 -8.87 15.94 -19.16
N THR A 344 -9.99 16.60 -19.43
CA THR A 344 -11.29 16.29 -18.82
C THR A 344 -11.83 14.96 -19.32
N GLN A 345 -11.80 14.74 -20.63
CA GLN A 345 -12.19 13.47 -21.26
C GLN A 345 -11.35 12.30 -20.74
N ARG A 346 -10.02 12.48 -20.62
CA ARG A 346 -9.10 11.48 -20.09
C ARG A 346 -9.43 11.10 -18.65
N LYS A 347 -9.72 12.10 -17.80
CA LYS A 347 -10.09 11.87 -16.40
C LYS A 347 -11.36 11.02 -16.30
N ALA A 348 -12.36 11.30 -17.14
CA ALA A 348 -13.59 10.51 -17.21
C ALA A 348 -13.33 9.08 -17.72
N GLN A 349 -12.60 8.93 -18.82
CA GLN A 349 -12.29 7.64 -19.44
C GLN A 349 -11.42 6.71 -18.58
N TYR A 350 -10.66 7.27 -17.63
CA TYR A 350 -9.77 6.48 -16.79
C TYR A 350 -10.51 5.56 -15.81
N GLU A 351 -11.73 5.93 -15.39
CA GLU A 351 -12.58 5.05 -14.59
C GLU A 351 -13.05 3.85 -15.40
N ASP A 352 -13.48 4.08 -16.63
CA ASP A 352 -13.90 3.02 -17.56
C ASP A 352 -12.72 2.11 -17.93
N TYR A 353 -11.54 2.69 -18.15
CA TYR A 353 -10.30 1.93 -18.34
C TYR A 353 -10.01 1.00 -17.16
N ARG A 354 -10.14 1.49 -15.91
CA ARG A 354 -9.91 0.67 -14.71
C ARG A 354 -10.92 -0.46 -14.59
N LYS A 355 -12.19 -0.20 -14.89
CA LYS A 355 -13.25 -1.23 -14.89
C LYS A 355 -12.98 -2.28 -15.97
N ALA A 356 -12.83 -1.86 -17.23
CA ALA A 356 -12.56 -2.76 -18.34
C ALA A 356 -11.28 -3.59 -18.14
N LYS A 357 -10.22 -3.01 -17.57
CA LYS A 357 -9.00 -3.75 -17.21
C LYS A 357 -9.27 -4.81 -16.14
N THR A 358 -10.04 -4.45 -15.11
CA THR A 358 -10.38 -5.37 -14.02
C THR A 358 -11.22 -6.52 -14.56
N ASP A 359 -12.26 -6.22 -15.33
CA ASP A 359 -13.15 -7.20 -15.93
C ASP A 359 -12.38 -8.13 -16.88
N MET A 360 -11.55 -7.59 -17.78
CA MET A 360 -10.69 -8.38 -18.67
C MET A 360 -9.79 -9.35 -17.88
N LEU A 361 -9.16 -8.88 -16.80
CA LEU A 361 -8.28 -9.71 -15.97
C LEU A 361 -9.04 -10.81 -15.24
N GLU A 362 -10.23 -10.51 -14.72
CA GLU A 362 -11.08 -11.49 -14.03
C GLU A 362 -11.59 -12.57 -15.00
N TRP A 363 -12.07 -12.18 -16.18
CA TRP A 363 -12.46 -13.12 -17.24
C TRP A 363 -11.29 -14.00 -17.68
N ALA A 364 -10.10 -13.41 -17.90
CA ALA A 364 -8.91 -14.14 -18.28
C ALA A 364 -8.42 -15.09 -17.16
N ALA A 365 -8.52 -14.67 -15.90
CA ALA A 365 -8.20 -15.51 -14.74
C ALA A 365 -9.15 -16.69 -14.63
N THR A 366 -10.46 -16.45 -14.75
CA THR A 366 -11.48 -17.50 -14.78
C THR A 366 -11.19 -18.51 -15.88
N LYS A 367 -10.94 -18.07 -17.13
CA LYS A 367 -10.59 -18.98 -18.23
C LYS A 367 -9.38 -19.85 -17.91
N LYS A 368 -8.26 -19.22 -17.53
CA LYS A 368 -7.02 -19.95 -17.23
C LYS A 368 -7.18 -20.94 -16.07
N ASN A 369 -7.97 -20.56 -15.06
CA ASN A 369 -8.24 -21.40 -13.91
C ASN A 369 -9.13 -22.60 -14.30
N MET A 370 -10.18 -22.37 -15.09
CA MET A 370 -11.08 -23.42 -15.60
C MET A 370 -10.34 -24.41 -16.51
N GLU A 371 -9.50 -23.93 -17.43
CA GLU A 371 -8.65 -24.80 -18.27
C GLU A 371 -7.74 -25.70 -17.41
N ARG A 372 -7.18 -25.16 -16.32
CA ARG A 372 -6.33 -25.91 -15.41
C ARG A 372 -7.13 -26.94 -14.60
N ILE A 373 -8.34 -26.61 -14.16
CA ILE A 373 -9.24 -27.55 -13.47
C ILE A 373 -9.55 -28.73 -14.40
N LEU A 374 -10.01 -28.46 -15.63
CA LEU A 374 -10.34 -29.48 -16.62
C LEU A 374 -9.14 -30.40 -16.92
N ARG A 375 -7.96 -29.81 -17.16
CA ARG A 375 -6.72 -30.59 -17.40
C ARG A 375 -6.32 -31.47 -16.22
N THR A 376 -6.63 -31.07 -14.99
CA THR A 376 -6.33 -31.88 -13.79
C THR A 376 -7.31 -33.05 -13.69
N THR A 377 -8.60 -32.80 -13.89
CA THR A 377 -9.65 -33.82 -13.92
C THR A 377 -9.40 -34.89 -14.99
N ASP A 378 -8.95 -34.49 -16.19
CA ASP A 378 -8.68 -35.45 -17.27
C ASP A 378 -7.48 -36.36 -16.96
N LYS A 379 -6.44 -35.83 -16.29
CA LYS A 379 -5.29 -36.63 -15.85
C LYS A 379 -5.67 -37.65 -14.78
N GLU A 380 -6.52 -37.26 -13.82
CA GLU A 380 -7.00 -38.15 -12.77
C GLU A 380 -7.84 -39.29 -13.36
N LYS A 381 -8.75 -38.99 -14.30
CA LYS A 381 -9.56 -39.99 -15.01
C LYS A 381 -8.72 -40.96 -15.85
N HIS A 382 -7.62 -40.50 -16.46
CA HIS A 382 -6.73 -41.36 -17.23
C HIS A 382 -5.99 -42.35 -16.32
N GLN A 383 -5.47 -41.87 -15.18
CA GLN A 383 -4.78 -42.71 -14.20
C GLN A 383 -5.70 -43.73 -13.53
N GLU A 384 -6.99 -43.41 -13.37
CA GLU A 384 -8.00 -44.34 -12.85
C GLU A 384 -8.39 -45.42 -13.85
N ARG A 385 -8.30 -45.15 -15.17
CA ARG A 385 -8.55 -46.14 -16.24
C ARG A 385 -7.37 -47.08 -16.49
N GLU A 386 -6.16 -46.70 -16.08
CA GLU A 386 -4.93 -47.50 -16.20
C GLU A 386 -4.63 -48.36 -14.96
N ARG A 387 -5.42 -48.21 -13.89
CA ARG A 387 -5.39 -49.06 -12.69
C ARG A 387 -6.49 -50.10 -12.78
#